data_AF-A0AAU7EID5-F1
#
_entry.id   AF-A0AAU7EID5-F1
#
_cell.length_a   1.000
_cell.length_b   1.000
_cell.length_c   1.000
_cell.angle_alpha   90.00
_cell.angle_beta   90.00
_cell.angle_gamma   90.00
#
_symmetry.space_group_name_H-M   'P 1'
#
loop_
_entity.id
_entity.type
_entity.pdbx_description
1 polymer ?
#
loop_
_entity_poly.entity_id
_entity_poly.type
_entity_poly.pdbx_seq_one_letter_code
_entity_poly.pdbx_strand_id
1 'polypeptide(L)'
;MGNIQTSYILAANSKAMELIKISTEALTESNCYDFMVFRFSDWEEILKDLEAWEDFVPINESTYNILHTNLCIKLREFIKYL
;
A
#
# COMPACT_ATOMS: atom_id res chain seq x y z
N MET A 1 10.72 -1.88 -28.57
CA MET A 1 10.76 -2.17 -27.12
C MET A 1 9.41 -1.74 -26.57
N GLY A 2 8.55 -2.68 -26.18
CA GLY A 2 7.27 -2.33 -25.55
C GLY A 2 7.54 -1.63 -24.24
N ASN A 3 6.94 -0.46 -24.01
CA ASN A 3 6.97 0.17 -22.70
C ASN A 3 6.25 -0.75 -21.73
N ILE A 4 6.99 -1.41 -20.83
CA ILE A 4 6.39 -2.10 -19.71
C ILE A 4 5.81 -1.01 -18.81
N GLN A 5 4.49 -0.86 -18.82
CA GLN A 5 3.81 0.12 -18.00
C GLN A 5 3.75 -0.40 -16.58
N THR A 6 4.53 0.21 -15.68
CA THR A 6 4.46 -0.09 -14.24
C THR A 6 3.18 0.50 -13.65
N SER A 7 2.45 -0.30 -12.90
CA SER A 7 1.26 0.08 -12.16
C SER A 7 1.51 0.06 -10.66
N TYR A 8 0.76 0.89 -9.95
CA TYR A 8 0.83 1.02 -8.49
C TYR A 8 -0.59 0.99 -7.91
N ILE A 9 -0.77 0.18 -6.86
CA ILE A 9 -2.03 0.14 -6.11
C ILE A 9 -1.77 0.16 -4.60
N LEU A 10 -2.78 0.59 -3.87
CA LEU A 10 -2.95 0.37 -2.44
C LEU A 10 -4.04 -0.68 -2.25
N ALA A 11 -3.74 -1.79 -1.57
CA ALA A 11 -4.74 -2.72 -1.05
C ALA A 11 -4.89 -2.51 0.45
N ALA A 12 -6.12 -2.50 0.96
CA ALA A 12 -6.40 -2.08 2.32
C ALA A 12 -7.68 -2.70 2.86
N ASN A 13 -7.75 -2.85 4.19
CA ASN A 13 -9.00 -3.13 4.88
C ASN A 13 -9.74 -1.82 5.16
N SER A 14 -11.03 -1.92 5.49
CA SER A 14 -11.99 -0.81 5.62
C SER A 14 -11.42 0.41 6.36
N LYS A 15 -10.73 0.21 7.49
CA LYS A 15 -10.15 1.30 8.29
C LYS A 15 -9.04 2.06 7.56
N ALA A 16 -8.10 1.36 6.92
CA ALA A 16 -7.05 2.01 6.14
C ALA A 16 -7.63 2.66 4.87
N MET A 17 -8.67 2.07 4.29
CA MET A 17 -9.37 2.61 3.13
C MET A 17 -10.13 3.91 3.46
N GLU A 18 -10.68 4.04 4.67
CA GLU A 18 -11.25 5.31 5.15
C GLU A 18 -10.19 6.39 5.33
N LEU A 19 -9.02 6.04 5.88
CA LEU A 19 -7.93 6.98 6.10
C LEU A 19 -7.35 7.54 4.79
N ILE A 20 -7.12 6.69 3.78
CA ILE A 20 -6.59 7.17 2.49
C ILE A 20 -7.57 8.08 1.76
N LYS A 21 -8.89 7.89 1.95
CA LYS A 21 -9.94 8.78 1.42
C LYS A 21 -9.88 10.18 2.03
N ILE A 22 -9.36 10.30 3.26
CA ILE A 22 -9.10 11.59 3.90
C ILE A 22 -7.84 12.19 3.29
N SER A 23 -6.69 11.51 3.44
CA SER A 23 -5.43 11.85 2.77
C SER A 23 -4.36 10.78 2.95
N THR A 24 -3.28 10.87 2.18
CA THR A 24 -2.08 10.04 2.39
C THR A 24 -1.51 10.27 3.79
N GLU A 25 -1.45 11.53 4.24
CA GLU A 25 -0.93 11.92 5.56
C GLU A 25 -1.74 11.26 6.68
N ALA A 26 -3.07 11.29 6.59
CA ALA A 26 -3.96 10.68 7.57
C ALA A 26 -3.69 9.18 7.75
N LEU A 27 -3.42 8.45 6.66
CA LEU A 27 -3.02 7.04 6.74
C LEU A 27 -1.61 6.88 7.36
N THR A 28 -0.63 7.67 6.91
CA THR A 28 0.76 7.55 7.37
C THR A 28 0.97 7.92 8.83
N GLU A 29 0.24 8.91 9.35
CA GLU A 29 0.31 9.36 10.75
C GLU A 29 -0.50 8.45 11.70
N SER A 30 -1.38 7.62 11.16
CA SER A 30 -2.16 6.67 11.95
C SER A 30 -1.31 5.48 12.43
N ASN A 31 -1.76 4.81 13.49
CA ASN A 31 -1.26 3.48 13.89
C ASN A 31 -1.92 2.33 13.12
N CYS A 32 -2.49 2.59 11.93
CA CYS A 32 -3.04 1.55 11.08
C CYS A 32 -1.92 0.89 10.27
N TYR A 33 -1.96 -0.45 10.23
CA TYR A 33 -1.06 -1.32 9.47
C TYR A 33 -1.83 -2.16 8.46
N ASP A 34 -3.15 -1.99 8.38
CA ASP A 34 -4.07 -2.82 7.61
C ASP A 34 -4.11 -2.39 6.13
N PHE A 35 -2.92 -2.23 5.55
CA PHE A 35 -2.74 -1.92 4.14
C PHE A 35 -1.40 -2.45 3.61
N MET A 36 -1.34 -2.64 2.30
CA MET A 36 -0.14 -2.95 1.53
C MET A 36 -0.13 -2.15 0.24
N VAL A 37 1.06 -1.82 -0.25
CA VAL A 37 1.22 -1.18 -1.55
C VAL A 37 1.96 -2.09 -2.50
N PHE A 38 1.47 -2.18 -3.73
CA PHE A 38 2.03 -3.05 -4.76
C PHE A 38 2.55 -2.22 -5.93
N ARG A 39 3.70 -2.64 -6.46
CA ARG A 39 4.28 -2.20 -7.72
C ARG A 39 4.40 -3.42 -8.60
N PHE A 40 3.75 -3.42 -9.75
CA PHE A 40 3.67 -4.59 -10.63
C PHE A 40 3.63 -4.17 -12.09
N SER A 41 3.95 -5.10 -12.97
CA SER A 41 3.86 -4.90 -14.42
C SER A 41 2.76 -5.75 -15.05
N ASP A 42 2.31 -6.77 -14.33
CA ASP A 42 1.22 -7.66 -14.73
C ASP A 42 0.29 -7.91 -13.54
N TRP A 43 -1.03 -7.82 -13.76
CA TRP A 43 -2.01 -8.05 -12.71
C TRP A 43 -1.96 -9.48 -12.17
N GLU A 44 -1.56 -10.45 -13.01
CA GLU A 44 -1.40 -11.84 -12.59
C GLU A 44 -0.36 -12.01 -11.47
N GLU A 45 0.62 -11.10 -11.36
CA GLU A 45 1.65 -11.13 -10.31
C GLU A 45 1.08 -10.91 -8.91
N ILE A 46 -0.04 -10.19 -8.79
CA ILE A 46 -0.56 -9.71 -7.51
C ILE A 46 -1.97 -10.19 -7.18
N LEU A 47 -2.68 -10.84 -8.10
CA LEU A 47 -4.07 -11.30 -7.91
C LEU A 47 -4.24 -12.11 -6.62
N LYS A 48 -3.34 -13.09 -6.39
CA LYS A 48 -3.39 -13.95 -5.20
C LYS A 48 -3.15 -13.18 -3.90
N ASP A 49 -2.25 -12.20 -3.93
CA ASP A 49 -1.96 -11.38 -2.76
C ASP A 49 -3.11 -10.40 -2.47
N LEU A 50 -3.81 -9.94 -3.50
CA LEU A 50 -4.99 -9.08 -3.38
C LEU A 50 -6.17 -9.78 -2.71
N GLU A 51 -6.32 -11.09 -2.86
CA GLU A 51 -7.38 -11.86 -2.18
C GLU A 51 -7.32 -11.78 -0.65
N ALA A 52 -6.16 -11.40 -0.08
CA ALA A 52 -5.99 -11.21 1.36
C ALA A 52 -6.52 -9.85 1.88
N TRP A 53 -6.96 -8.96 0.98
CA TRP A 53 -7.38 -7.59 1.30
C TRP A 53 -8.85 -7.37 0.94
N GLU A 54 -9.54 -6.50 1.69
CA GLU A 54 -10.95 -6.21 1.43
C GLU A 54 -11.17 -5.42 0.13
N ASP A 55 -10.30 -4.47 -0.18
CA ASP A 55 -10.44 -3.60 -1.36
C ASP A 55 -9.07 -3.05 -1.81
N PHE A 56 -9.00 -2.54 -3.04
CA PHE A 56 -7.81 -1.89 -3.59
C PHE A 56 -8.14 -0.67 -4.44
N VAL A 57 -7.22 0.31 -4.45
CA VAL A 57 -7.34 1.52 -5.25
C VAL A 57 -6.05 1.81 -6.03
N PRO A 58 -6.14 2.26 -7.30
CA PRO A 58 -4.98 2.76 -8.04
C PRO A 58 -4.36 3.98 -7.35
N ILE A 59 -3.03 4.02 -7.31
CA ILE A 59 -2.25 5.15 -6.79
C ILE A 59 -1.15 5.54 -7.79
N ASN A 60 -0.50 6.68 -7.56
CA ASN A 60 0.69 7.06 -8.32
C ASN A 60 1.97 6.61 -7.61
N GLU A 61 3.10 6.66 -8.32
CA GLU A 61 4.42 6.27 -7.80
C GLU A 61 4.85 7.07 -6.56
N SER A 62 4.49 8.36 -6.49
CA SER A 62 4.82 9.21 -5.34
C SER A 62 4.10 8.72 -4.08
N THR A 63 2.80 8.45 -4.18
CA THR A 63 2.00 7.87 -3.11
C THR A 63 2.50 6.49 -2.71
N TYR A 64 2.87 5.64 -3.69
CA TYR A 64 3.49 4.34 -3.42
C TYR A 64 4.75 4.49 -2.56
N ASN A 65 5.67 5.36 -2.96
CA ASN A 65 6.94 5.55 -2.24
C ASN A 65 6.73 6.06 -0.81
N ILE A 66 5.77 6.98 -0.61
CA ILE A 66 5.42 7.51 0.72
C ILE A 66 4.87 6.39 1.61
N LEU A 67 3.87 5.66 1.12
CA LEU A 67 3.17 4.61 1.88
C LEU A 67 4.08 3.41 2.17
N HIS A 68 4.85 2.96 1.18
CA HIS A 68 5.83 1.88 1.34
C HIS A 68 6.88 2.23 2.40
N THR A 69 7.43 3.44 2.33
CA THR A 69 8.42 3.92 3.31
C THR A 69 7.82 3.99 4.72
N ASN A 70 6.59 4.50 4.84
CA ASN A 70 5.88 4.55 6.12
C ASN A 70 5.68 3.16 6.74
N LEU A 71 5.20 2.18 5.95
CA LEU A 71 5.08 0.78 6.38
C LEU A 71 6.42 0.22 6.87
N CYS A 72 7.50 0.41 6.11
CA CYS A 72 8.83 -0.05 6.50
C CYS A 72 9.31 0.56 7.83
N ILE A 73 9.05 1.86 8.05
CA ILE A 73 9.41 2.54 9.30
C ILE A 73 8.59 1.98 10.47
N LYS A 74 7.27 1.88 10.32
CA LYS A 74 6.37 1.34 11.34
C LYS A 74 6.73 -0.10 11.73
N LEU A 75 6.95 -0.97 10.75
CA LEU A 75 7.36 -2.36 10.99
C LEU A 75 8.73 -2.45 11.66
N ARG A 76 9.68 -1.60 11.27
CA ARG A 76 10.99 -1.52 11.93
C ARG A 76 10.86 -1.13 13.40
N GLU A 77 9.98 -0.19 13.72
CA GLU A 77 9.71 0.21 15.10
C GLU A 77 9.09 -0.94 15.89
N PHE A 78 8.20 -1.72 15.29
CA PHE A 78 7.61 -2.90 15.91
C PHE A 78 8.65 -3.97 16.26
N ILE A 79 9.54 -4.29 15.31
CA ILE A 79 10.58 -5.33 15.49
C ILE A 79 11.59 -4.96 16.61
N LYS A 80 11.85 -3.68 16.87
CA LYS A 80 12.75 -3.26 17.96
C LYS A 80 12.27 -3.71 19.35
N TYR A 81 11.00 -4.04 19.50
CA TYR A 81 10.39 -4.45 20.76
C TYR A 81 10.04 -5.95 20.81
N LEU A 82 10.47 -6.73 19.81
CA LEU A 82 10.39 -8.20 19.77
C LEU A 82 11.75 -8.82 20.13
#